data_AF-A0A1A0HGK2-F1
#
_entry.id   AF-A0A1A0HGK2-F1
#
_cell.length_a   1.000
_cell.length_b   1.000
_cell.length_c   1.000
_cell.angle_alpha   90.00
_cell.angle_beta   90.00
_cell.angle_gamma   90.00
#
_symmetry.space_group_name_H-M   'P 1'
#
loop_
_entity.id
_entity.type
_entity.pdbx_description
1 polymer ?
#
loop_
_entity_poly.entity_id
_entity_poly.type
_entity_poly.pdbx_seq_one_letter_code
_entity_poly.pdbx_strand_id
1 'polypeptide(L)'
;MSKQPYDNRDLPTNPNLPVWVLTPKEEQVCFERWRKKTFERCDDLIKAYVACSNSYESPIEAMAKCEGINKAQLGCVAKYQTMEYLDQERDILIADKKIKQKIYRERLAAARAEASKTGADAA
;
A
#
# COMPACT_ATOMS: atom_id res chain seq x y z
N MET A 1 11.86 2.16 17.00
CA MET A 1 10.99 1.31 16.16
C MET A 1 11.39 1.53 14.71
N SER A 2 11.90 0.50 14.04
CA SER A 2 12.33 0.57 12.65
C SER A 2 11.11 0.84 11.76
N LYS A 3 11.09 2.02 11.13
CA LYS A 3 10.10 2.43 10.11
C LYS A 3 10.37 1.68 8.80
N GLN A 4 10.36 0.35 8.84
CA GLN A 4 10.40 -0.37 7.58
C GLN A 4 9.05 -0.15 6.88
N PRO A 5 9.07 0.15 5.58
CA PRO A 5 7.84 0.27 4.81
C PRO A 5 7.01 -1.01 4.97
N TYR A 6 5.69 -0.89 5.05
CA TYR A 6 4.81 -2.05 5.15
C TYR A 6 4.82 -2.92 3.87
N ASP A 7 5.54 -2.51 2.84
CA ASP A 7 5.79 -3.26 1.63
C ASP A 7 6.39 -4.64 2.00
N ASN A 8 5.67 -5.70 1.66
CA ASN A 8 6.03 -7.12 1.88
C ASN A 8 5.82 -7.70 3.29
N ARG A 9 5.02 -7.08 4.16
CA ARG A 9 4.62 -7.72 5.42
C ARG A 9 3.31 -8.48 5.25
N ASP A 10 3.31 -9.77 5.60
CA ASP A 10 2.07 -10.52 5.80
C ASP A 10 1.34 -9.93 7.00
N LEU A 11 0.35 -9.07 6.72
CA LEU A 11 -0.53 -8.56 7.75
C LEU A 11 -1.38 -9.71 8.26
N PRO A 12 -1.49 -9.88 9.60
CA PRO A 12 -2.38 -10.88 10.17
C PRO A 12 -3.82 -10.48 9.81
N THR A 13 -4.35 -11.07 8.75
CA THR A 13 -5.76 -10.95 8.41
C THR A 13 -6.56 -11.69 9.47
N ASN A 14 -7.35 -10.95 10.26
CA ASN A 14 -8.21 -11.59 11.26
C ASN A 14 -9.27 -12.44 10.53
N PRO A 15 -9.28 -13.77 10.71
CA PRO A 15 -10.20 -14.65 9.98
C PRO A 15 -11.68 -14.44 10.36
N ASN A 16 -11.94 -13.76 11.48
CA ASN A 16 -13.29 -13.46 11.96
C ASN A 16 -13.87 -12.16 11.37
N LEU A 17 -13.04 -11.35 10.69
CA LEU A 17 -13.52 -10.13 10.05
C LEU A 17 -13.95 -10.42 8.60
N PRO A 18 -14.99 -9.74 8.11
CA PRO A 18 -15.33 -9.80 6.71
C PRO A 18 -14.18 -9.32 5.82
N VAL A 19 -14.05 -9.90 4.63
CA VAL A 19 -12.93 -9.64 3.72
C VAL A 19 -12.86 -8.18 3.28
N TRP A 20 -14.02 -7.53 3.14
CA TRP A 20 -14.14 -6.13 2.74
C TRP A 20 -13.80 -5.13 3.86
N VAL A 21 -13.62 -5.60 5.10
CA VAL A 21 -13.23 -4.73 6.22
C VAL A 21 -11.71 -4.67 6.27
N LEU A 22 -11.16 -3.46 6.14
CA LEU A 22 -9.74 -3.19 6.34
C LEU A 22 -9.48 -2.78 7.78
N THR A 23 -8.46 -3.38 8.38
CA THR A 23 -7.93 -2.95 9.68
C THR A 23 -7.11 -1.66 9.53
N PRO A 24 -6.89 -0.87 10.60
CA PRO A 24 -6.09 0.35 10.52
C PRO A 24 -4.68 0.13 9.95
N LYS A 25 -4.07 -1.04 10.19
CA LYS A 25 -2.77 -1.41 9.61
C LYS A 25 -2.87 -1.64 8.11
N GLU A 26 -3.91 -2.34 7.66
CA GLU A 26 -4.18 -2.60 6.24
C GLU A 26 -4.47 -1.29 5.48
N GLU A 27 -5.22 -0.37 6.09
CA GLU A 27 -5.45 0.96 5.51
C GLU A 27 -4.14 1.75 5.38
N GLN A 28 -3.28 1.71 6.40
CA GLN A 28 -1.96 2.37 6.32
C GLN A 28 -1.15 1.87 5.12
N VAL A 29 -1.19 0.56 4.82
CA VAL A 29 -0.51 0.02 3.63
C VAL A 29 -1.11 0.54 2.33
N CYS A 30 -2.44 0.64 2.26
CA CYS A 30 -3.11 1.23 1.10
C CYS A 30 -2.66 2.68 0.90
N PHE A 31 -2.60 3.47 1.98
CA PHE A 31 -2.10 4.84 1.94
C PHE A 31 -0.64 4.93 1.48
N GLU A 32 0.24 4.07 2.00
CA GLU A 32 1.66 4.06 1.63
C GLU A 32 1.85 3.68 0.15
N ARG A 33 1.14 2.65 -0.34
CA ARG A 33 1.17 2.22 -1.75
C ARG A 33 0.63 3.29 -2.69
N TRP A 34 -0.53 3.87 -2.35
CA TRP A 34 -1.14 4.95 -3.09
C TRP A 34 -0.20 6.16 -3.20
N ARG A 35 0.42 6.54 -2.08
CA ARG A 35 1.42 7.60 -2.06
C ARG A 35 2.58 7.26 -2.98
N LYS A 36 3.19 6.09 -2.83
CA LYS A 36 4.33 5.65 -3.65
C LYS A 36 4.01 5.70 -5.15
N LYS A 37 2.87 5.13 -5.57
CA LYS A 37 2.40 5.17 -6.97
C LYS A 37 2.15 6.59 -7.49
N THR A 38 1.64 7.47 -6.63
CA THR A 38 1.44 8.88 -6.98
C THR A 38 2.78 9.59 -7.21
N PHE A 39 3.76 9.37 -6.33
CA PHE A 39 5.10 9.93 -6.48
C PHE A 39 5.82 9.35 -7.72
N GLU A 40 5.68 8.05 -8.01
CA GLU A 40 6.22 7.41 -9.21
C GLU A 40 5.68 8.04 -10.50
N ARG A 41 4.40 8.42 -10.55
CA ARG A 41 3.78 9.09 -11.71
C ARG A 41 4.28 10.52 -11.93
N CYS A 42 4.76 11.19 -10.88
CA CYS A 42 5.21 12.57 -10.91
C CYS A 42 6.74 12.68 -10.77
N ASP A 43 7.46 11.56 -10.84
CA ASP A 43 8.89 11.45 -10.53
C ASP A 43 9.75 12.41 -11.36
N ASP A 44 9.43 12.60 -12.64
CA ASP A 44 10.15 13.52 -13.53
C ASP A 44 10.07 14.98 -13.07
N LEU A 45 8.89 15.42 -12.63
CA LEU A 45 8.68 16.79 -12.12
C LEU A 45 9.35 16.99 -10.76
N ILE A 46 9.35 15.95 -9.93
CA ILE A 46 10.02 15.97 -8.62
C ILE A 46 11.53 16.02 -8.82
N LYS A 47 12.10 15.23 -9.73
CA LYS A 47 13.51 15.27 -10.10
C LYS A 47 13.91 16.63 -10.65
N ALA A 48 13.10 17.23 -11.50
CA ALA A 48 13.33 18.58 -12.00
C ALA A 48 13.33 19.62 -10.87
N TYR A 49 12.42 19.50 -9.90
CA TYR A 49 12.39 20.38 -8.73
C TYR A 49 13.64 20.18 -7.85
N VAL A 50 14.05 18.94 -7.59
CA VAL A 50 15.25 18.62 -6.80
C VAL A 50 16.51 19.12 -7.49
N ALA A 51 16.62 18.94 -8.82
CA ALA A 51 17.74 19.46 -9.59
C ALA A 51 17.81 21.00 -9.51
N CYS A 52 16.66 21.67 -9.62
CA CYS A 52 16.58 23.12 -9.45
C CYS A 52 16.94 23.54 -8.02
N SER A 53 16.40 22.88 -6.99
CA SER A 53 16.67 23.25 -5.60
C SER A 53 18.13 23.05 -5.20
N ASN A 54 18.77 22.01 -5.73
CA ASN A 54 20.18 21.73 -5.47
C ASN A 54 21.14 22.67 -6.22
N SER A 55 20.64 23.45 -7.18
CA SER A 55 21.46 24.43 -7.91
C SER A 55 21.69 25.74 -7.13
N TYR A 56 20.99 25.94 -6.01
CA TYR A 56 21.11 27.12 -5.15
C TYR A 56 21.67 26.74 -3.77
N GLU A 57 22.51 27.61 -3.19
CA GLU A 57 23.09 27.39 -1.86
C GLU A 57 22.09 27.65 -0.72
N SER A 58 21.16 28.59 -0.93
CA SER A 58 20.16 28.97 0.07
C SER A 58 18.81 28.31 -0.21
N PRO A 59 18.20 27.58 0.76
CA PRO A 59 16.87 27.01 0.61
C PRO A 59 15.78 28.04 0.33
N ILE A 60 15.92 29.25 0.85
CA ILE A 60 14.95 30.34 0.64
C ILE A 60 15.01 30.82 -0.82
N GLU A 61 16.21 30.90 -1.38
CA GLU A 61 16.41 31.29 -2.78
C GLU A 61 15.92 30.19 -3.74
N ALA A 62 16.23 28.93 -3.44
CA ALA A 62 15.72 27.76 -4.17
C ALA A 62 14.18 27.76 -4.23
N MET A 63 13.50 28.03 -3.12
CA MET A 63 12.04 28.08 -3.09
C MET A 63 11.46 29.17 -4.00
N ALA A 64 12.07 30.36 -4.03
CA ALA A 64 11.61 31.48 -4.86
C ALA A 64 11.91 31.25 -6.36
N LYS A 65 13.10 30.74 -6.69
CA LYS A 65 13.53 30.54 -8.08
C LYS A 65 12.93 29.29 -8.72
N CYS A 66 12.67 28.24 -7.94
CA CYS A 66 12.07 26.99 -8.41
C CYS A 66 10.55 26.93 -8.22
N GLU A 67 9.88 28.05 -7.89
CA GLU A 67 8.45 28.09 -7.56
C GLU A 67 7.57 27.53 -8.69
N GLY A 68 7.90 27.81 -9.95
CA GLY A 68 7.15 27.30 -11.11
C GLY A 68 7.17 25.78 -11.21
N ILE A 69 8.35 25.17 -11.02
CA ILE A 69 8.53 23.71 -11.03
C ILE A 69 7.87 23.10 -9.78
N ASN A 70 7.97 23.80 -8.64
CA ASN A 70 7.31 23.39 -7.40
C ASN A 70 5.78 23.30 -7.58
N LYS A 71 5.17 24.32 -8.18
CA LYS A 71 3.73 24.30 -8.51
C LYS A 71 3.37 23.18 -9.48
N ALA A 72 4.21 22.91 -10.46
CA ALA A 72 3.99 21.82 -11.42
C ALA A 72 4.02 20.44 -10.74
N GLN A 73 5.02 20.15 -9.90
CA GLN A 73 5.08 18.87 -9.18
C GLN A 73 3.89 18.71 -8.22
N LEU A 74 3.52 19.76 -7.48
CA LEU A 74 2.40 19.73 -6.53
C LEU A 74 1.08 19.56 -7.26
N GLY A 75 0.92 20.22 -8.40
CA GLY A 75 -0.24 20.06 -9.28
C GLY A 75 -0.34 18.65 -9.87
N CYS A 76 0.79 18.00 -10.19
CA CYS A 76 0.80 16.61 -10.61
C CYS A 76 0.36 15.67 -9.47
N VAL A 77 0.95 15.83 -8.29
CA VAL A 77 0.61 15.01 -7.11
C VAL A 77 -0.86 15.16 -6.75
N ALA A 78 -1.40 16.39 -6.74
CA ALA A 78 -2.79 16.66 -6.40
C ALA A 78 -3.80 15.96 -7.33
N LYS A 79 -3.44 15.67 -8.60
CA LYS A 79 -4.32 14.95 -9.54
C LYS A 79 -4.47 13.47 -9.20
N TYR A 80 -3.45 12.86 -8.62
CA TYR A 80 -3.43 11.43 -8.30
C TYR A 80 -3.67 11.17 -6.81
N GLN A 81 -3.48 12.19 -5.98
CA GLN A 81 -3.79 12.16 -4.56
C GLN A 81 -5.29 12.39 -4.31
N THR A 82 -6.15 11.65 -5.01
CA THR A 82 -7.61 11.65 -4.82
C THR A 82 -8.10 10.38 -4.13
N MET A 83 -9.30 10.44 -3.56
CA MET A 83 -9.95 9.28 -2.92
C MET A 83 -10.15 8.11 -3.88
N GLU A 84 -10.39 8.38 -5.16
CA GLU A 84 -10.59 7.35 -6.19
C GLU A 84 -9.37 6.44 -6.34
N TYR A 85 -8.16 7.02 -6.35
CA TYR A 85 -6.93 6.23 -6.41
C TYR A 85 -6.63 5.49 -5.10
N LEU A 86 -7.06 6.03 -3.96
CA LEU A 86 -6.97 5.33 -2.69
C LEU A 86 -7.90 4.11 -2.65
N ASP A 87 -9.13 4.26 -3.16
CA ASP A 87 -10.11 3.18 -3.22
C ASP A 87 -9.65 2.06 -4.16
N GLN A 88 -8.97 2.38 -5.26
CA GLN A 88 -8.31 1.37 -6.10
C GLN A 88 -7.28 0.53 -5.32
N GLU A 89 -6.46 1.14 -4.46
CA GLU A 89 -5.51 0.39 -3.62
C GLU A 89 -6.21 -0.47 -2.57
N ARG A 90 -7.33 0.01 -2.03
CA ARG A 90 -8.17 -0.76 -1.10
C ARG A 90 -8.76 -1.99 -1.78
N ASP A 91 -9.29 -1.83 -2.98
CA ASP A 91 -9.86 -2.93 -3.78
C ASP A 91 -8.82 -4.01 -4.11
N ILE A 92 -7.61 -3.59 -4.48
CA ILE A 92 -6.48 -4.51 -4.69
C ILE A 92 -6.22 -5.33 -3.42
N LEU A 93 -6.16 -4.67 -2.25
CA LEU A 93 -5.92 -5.36 -0.98
C LEU A 93 -7.07 -6.30 -0.61
N ILE A 94 -8.32 -5.90 -0.85
CA ILE A 94 -9.50 -6.74 -0.61
C ILE A 94 -9.49 -7.98 -1.51
N ALA A 95 -9.09 -7.84 -2.78
CA ALA A 95 -8.92 -8.96 -3.70
C ALA A 95 -7.86 -9.95 -3.20
N ASP A 96 -6.71 -9.45 -2.75
CA ASP A 96 -5.64 -10.28 -2.16
C ASP A 96 -6.14 -11.02 -0.91
N LYS A 97 -6.88 -10.34 -0.02
CA LYS A 97 -7.48 -10.96 1.17
C LYS A 97 -8.46 -12.07 0.80
N LYS A 98 -9.25 -11.89 -0.26
CA LYS A 98 -10.19 -12.91 -0.74
C LYS A 98 -9.47 -14.19 -1.16
N ILE A 99 -8.36 -14.06 -1.87
CA ILE A 99 -7.52 -15.20 -2.29
C ILE A 99 -6.92 -15.89 -1.06
N LYS A 100 -6.31 -15.12 -0.14
CA LYS A 100 -5.73 -15.67 1.10
C LYS A 100 -6.77 -16.41 1.95
N GLN A 101 -7.98 -15.86 2.07
CA GLN A 101 -9.06 -16.50 2.82
C GLN A 101 -9.51 -17.82 2.16
N LYS A 102 -9.58 -17.88 0.83
CA LYS A 102 -9.90 -19.12 0.10
C LYS A 102 -8.86 -20.21 0.40
N ILE A 103 -7.58 -19.89 0.24
CA ILE A 103 -6.47 -20.82 0.51
C ILE A 103 -6.50 -21.29 1.97
N TYR A 104 -6.75 -20.39 2.91
CA TYR A 104 -6.87 -20.74 4.33
C TYR A 104 -8.01 -21.72 4.59
N ARG A 105 -9.19 -21.51 4.01
CA ARG A 105 -10.33 -22.42 4.14
C ARG A 105 -10.05 -23.80 3.55
N GLU A 106 -9.40 -23.86 2.39
CA GLU A 106 -8.99 -25.12 1.75
C GLU A 106 -8.01 -25.91 2.63
N ARG A 107 -6.99 -25.23 3.19
CA ARG A 107 -6.03 -25.84 4.13
C ARG A 107 -6.71 -26.34 5.40
N LEU A 108 -7.66 -25.57 5.95
CA LEU A 108 -8.42 -25.97 7.14
C LEU A 108 -9.28 -27.21 6.85
N ALA A 109 -9.91 -27.28 5.67
CA ALA A 109 -10.71 -28.43 5.25
C ALA A 109 -9.84 -29.69 5.08
N ALA A 110 -8.66 -29.56 4.46
CA ALA A 110 -7.71 -30.66 4.32
C ALA A 110 -7.23 -31.18 5.68
N ALA A 111 -6.81 -30.29 6.59
CA ALA A 111 -6.37 -30.66 7.94
C ALA A 111 -7.47 -31.36 8.75
N ARG A 112 -8.73 -30.92 8.62
CA ARG A 112 -9.89 -31.57 9.26
C ARG A 112 -10.16 -32.96 8.68
N ALA A 113 -10.03 -33.12 7.36
CA ALA A 113 -10.20 -34.41 6.70
C ALA A 113 -9.10 -35.41 7.10
N GLU A 114 -7.85 -34.95 7.23
CA GLU A 114 -6.74 -35.77 7.73
C GLU A 114 -6.95 -36.19 9.19
N ALA A 115 -7.34 -35.25 10.07
CA ALA A 115 -7.64 -35.56 11.47
C ALA A 115 -8.81 -36.56 11.62
N SER A 116 -9.81 -36.49 10.74
CA SER A 116 -10.92 -37.46 10.73
C SER A 116 -10.49 -38.85 10.27
N LYS A 117 -9.47 -38.97 9.41
CA LYS A 117 -8.94 -40.27 8.96
C LYS A 117 -8.09 -40.91 10.04
N THR A 118 -7.17 -40.16 10.64
CA THR A 118 -6.32 -40.68 11.74
C THR A 118 -7.12 -41.02 13.00
N GLY A 119 -8.23 -40.32 13.26
CA GLY A 119 -9.16 -40.69 14.34
C GLY A 119 -10.02 -41.93 14.03
N ALA A 120 -10.26 -42.24 12.76
CA ALA A 120 -11.01 -43.42 12.33
C ALA A 120 -10.12 -44.68 12.21
N ASP A 121 -8.82 -44.51 11.90
CA ASP A 121 -7.84 -45.61 11.86
C ASP A 121 -7.36 -46.05 13.26
N ALA A 122 -7.71 -45.30 14.32
CA ALA A 122 -7.33 -45.56 15.71
C ALA A 122 -8.46 -46.15 16.59
N ALA A 123 -9.64 -46.44 16.01
CA ALA A 123 -10.82 -47.02 16.67
C ALA A 123 -11.18 -48.36 16.03
#